data_AF-A0A1L7CFA6-F1
#
_entry.id   AF-A0A1L7CFA6-F1
#
_cell.length_a   1.000
_cell.length_b   1.000
_cell.length_c   1.000
_cell.angle_alpha   90.00
_cell.angle_beta   90.00
_cell.angle_gamma   90.00
#
_symmetry.space_group_name_H-M   'P 1'
#
loop_
_entity.id
_entity.type
_entity.pdbx_description
1 polymer ?
#
loop_
_entity_poly.entity_id
_entity_poly.type
_entity_poly.pdbx_seq_one_letter_code
_entity_poly.pdbx_strand_id
1 'polypeptide(L)'
;MATITIQGTLFDGAGNPVEPTKATLKATRRALDGGVVLAVPTPVEVSGSQLTITAPEGLADLTVHVGDEVLTFPIMIADGYTLGQAVDEAASAEGVRPHDLFRLLQEVQGVRADVERMASTVGDTAREAGETAKTQFDEHCQQQLEQLGEILRSVEQARDATTSTVDAVTEQVEEAARAVTQHKIIAEGAKNNLDVMAAYLESAQEAERKAQQASDTAVEVAAQTGAGIDGAVQRLSALEKQVGGIDSKVEDAFVRLIALEIAGEGDE
;
A
#
# COMPACT_ATOMS: atom_id res chain seq x y z
N MET A 1 16.94 -5.00 96.84
CA MET A 1 18.01 -4.86 95.83
C MET A 1 18.61 -3.48 96.00
N ALA A 2 19.93 -3.37 96.05
CA ALA A 2 20.60 -2.08 96.04
C ALA A 2 20.46 -1.47 94.64
N THR A 3 20.11 -0.20 94.56
CA THR A 3 20.14 0.58 93.31
C THR A 3 21.49 1.26 93.20
N ILE A 4 22.14 1.13 92.05
CA ILE A 4 23.41 1.78 91.73
C ILE A 4 23.09 3.05 90.94
N THR A 5 23.83 4.12 91.22
CA THR A 5 23.75 5.37 90.48
C THR A 5 25.03 5.56 89.67
N ILE A 6 24.88 5.64 88.34
CA ILE A 6 25.97 5.93 87.41
C ILE A 6 25.74 7.32 86.82
N GLN A 7 26.80 8.10 86.76
CA GLN A 7 26.79 9.42 86.14
C GLN A 7 27.85 9.51 85.06
N GLY A 8 27.56 10.29 84.03
CA GLY A 8 28.58 10.67 83.06
C GLY A 8 28.07 11.63 82.01
N THR A 9 29.00 12.08 81.18
CA THR A 9 28.74 12.99 80.06
C THR A 9 29.01 12.25 78.76
N LEU A 10 28.14 12.44 77.77
CA LEU A 10 28.38 11.95 76.42
C LEU A 10 29.25 12.95 75.67
N PHE A 11 30.21 12.45 74.89
CA PHE A 11 31.07 13.27 74.06
C PHE A 11 30.95 12.82 72.60
N ASP A 12 31.04 13.79 71.68
CA ASP A 12 31.12 13.51 70.25
C ASP A 12 32.52 13.00 69.86
N GLY A 13 32.70 12.62 68.59
CA GLY A 13 34.00 12.17 68.07
C GLY A 13 35.11 13.24 68.10
N ALA A 14 34.78 14.49 68.38
CA ALA A 14 35.71 15.61 68.55
C ALA A 14 35.99 15.94 70.03
N GLY A 15 35.36 15.22 70.98
CA GLY A 15 35.53 15.42 72.42
C GLY A 15 34.68 16.55 73.01
N ASN A 16 33.67 17.05 72.29
CA ASN A 16 32.74 18.04 72.82
C ASN A 16 31.56 17.35 73.54
N PRO A 17 31.07 17.91 74.66
CA PRO A 17 29.92 17.37 75.36
C PRO A 17 28.66 17.46 74.50
N VAL A 18 27.92 16.36 74.42
CA VAL A 18 26.65 16.25 73.69
C VAL A 18 25.49 16.42 74.67
N GLU A 19 24.48 17.19 74.29
CA GLU A 19 23.25 17.40 75.08
C GLU A 19 22.14 16.45 74.61
N PRO A 20 21.85 15.37 75.34
CA PRO A 20 20.75 14.48 74.98
C PRO A 20 19.39 15.12 75.26
N THR A 21 18.42 14.87 74.39
CA THR A 21 17.04 15.37 74.55
C THR A 21 16.18 14.41 75.36
N LYS A 22 16.53 13.12 75.34
CA LYS A 22 15.85 12.06 76.08
C LYS A 22 16.77 10.85 76.23
N ALA A 23 16.71 10.18 77.38
CA ALA A 23 17.39 8.90 77.56
C ALA A 23 16.47 7.89 78.28
N THR A 24 16.53 6.64 77.85
CA THR A 24 15.78 5.53 78.44
C THR A 24 16.67 4.31 78.56
N LEU A 25 16.58 3.64 79.69
CA LEU A 25 17.29 2.41 79.99
C LEU A 25 16.34 1.22 79.83
N LYS A 26 16.75 0.19 79.11
CA LYS A 26 16.01 -1.06 78.98
C LYS A 26 16.92 -2.22 79.37
N ALA A 27 16.57 -2.99 80.39
CA ALA A 27 17.44 -4.09 80.80
C ALA A 27 17.51 -5.19 79.73
N THR A 28 18.74 -5.61 79.43
CA THR A 28 19.05 -6.68 78.49
C THR A 28 19.52 -7.89 79.28
N ARG A 29 18.55 -8.75 79.65
CA ARG A 29 18.72 -10.16 80.06
C ARG A 29 19.80 -10.51 81.11
N ARG A 30 19.31 -11.05 82.24
CA ARG A 30 20.01 -11.70 83.38
C ARG A 30 20.90 -10.75 84.20
N ALA A 31 20.36 -10.35 85.36
CA ALA A 31 21.21 -10.08 86.51
C ALA A 31 22.14 -11.29 86.74
N LEU A 32 23.40 -11.05 87.10
CA LEU A 32 24.42 -12.08 87.34
C LEU A 32 23.97 -13.12 88.39
N ASP A 33 22.93 -12.81 89.19
CA ASP A 33 22.34 -13.62 90.26
C ASP A 33 20.98 -14.29 89.89
N GLY A 34 20.45 -14.10 88.68
CA GLY A 34 19.16 -14.67 88.25
C GLY A 34 17.91 -13.89 88.70
N GLY A 35 18.06 -12.67 89.23
CA GLY A 35 16.98 -11.77 89.60
C GLY A 35 16.34 -10.96 88.45
N VAL A 36 15.20 -10.32 88.76
CA VAL A 36 14.16 -9.72 87.89
C VAL A 36 14.63 -8.97 86.63
N VAL A 37 13.91 -9.22 85.53
CA VAL A 37 13.97 -8.50 84.25
C VAL A 37 13.20 -7.18 84.35
N LEU A 38 13.88 -6.04 84.24
CA LEU A 38 13.20 -4.75 83.97
C LEU A 38 12.68 -4.77 82.53
N ALA A 39 11.42 -5.18 82.35
CA ALA A 39 10.76 -5.18 81.04
C ALA A 39 10.28 -3.78 80.61
N VAL A 40 10.28 -2.81 81.54
CA VAL A 40 9.78 -1.44 81.31
C VAL A 40 10.96 -0.50 81.09
N PRO A 41 10.98 0.29 80.00
CA PRO A 41 11.96 1.35 79.81
C PRO A 41 11.95 2.29 81.02
N THR A 42 13.07 2.34 81.73
CA THR A 42 13.24 3.22 82.88
C THR A 42 13.79 4.55 82.38
N PRO A 43 13.12 5.67 82.65
CA PRO A 43 13.62 6.98 82.23
C PRO A 43 14.97 7.25 82.92
N VAL A 44 15.92 7.79 82.16
CA VAL A 44 17.21 8.25 82.65
C VAL A 44 17.13 9.76 82.85
N GLU A 45 17.64 10.25 83.96
CA GLU A 45 17.65 11.68 84.25
C GLU A 45 18.69 12.36 83.37
N VAL A 46 18.27 13.42 82.68
CA VAL A 46 19.09 14.22 81.78
C VAL A 46 19.16 15.64 82.33
N SER A 47 20.37 16.15 82.54
CA SER A 47 20.62 17.53 82.99
C SER A 47 21.78 18.12 82.19
N GLY A 48 21.45 18.93 81.18
CA GLY A 48 22.44 19.40 80.20
C GLY A 48 23.09 18.22 79.47
N SER A 49 24.42 18.16 79.50
CA SER A 49 25.20 17.05 78.93
C SER A 49 25.36 15.85 79.87
N GLN A 50 24.84 15.91 81.09
CA GLN A 50 25.00 14.86 82.10
C GLN A 50 23.81 13.91 82.09
N LEU A 51 24.11 12.60 82.09
CA LEU A 51 23.17 11.52 82.30
C LEU A 51 23.34 10.94 83.69
N THR A 52 22.23 10.76 84.41
CA THR A 52 22.18 10.07 85.70
C THR A 52 21.26 8.86 85.60
N ILE A 53 21.86 7.68 85.77
CA ILE A 53 21.19 6.39 85.64
C ILE A 53 21.10 5.75 87.02
N THR A 54 19.89 5.50 87.50
CA THR A 54 19.64 4.82 88.77
C THR A 54 18.90 3.51 88.52
N ALA A 55 19.61 2.38 88.63
CA ALA A 55 19.06 1.07 88.32
C ALA A 55 19.76 -0.06 89.10
N PRO A 56 19.18 -1.27 89.15
CA PRO A 56 19.86 -2.45 89.70
C PRO A 56 21.13 -2.80 88.91
N GLU A 57 22.05 -3.51 89.56
CA GLU A 57 23.27 -4.03 88.94
C GLU A 57 22.96 -4.97 87.76
N GLY A 58 23.70 -4.84 86.65
CA GLY A 58 23.59 -5.73 85.49
C GLY A 58 23.69 -5.03 84.14
N LEU A 59 23.52 -5.82 83.07
CA LEU A 59 23.56 -5.35 81.68
C LEU A 59 22.23 -4.71 81.25
N ALA A 60 22.32 -3.59 80.55
CA ALA A 60 21.17 -2.86 80.03
C ALA A 60 21.50 -2.13 78.73
N ASP A 61 20.50 -1.92 77.88
CA ASP A 61 20.60 -1.08 76.70
C ASP A 61 20.21 0.35 77.09
N LEU A 62 21.16 1.28 76.94
CA LEU A 62 20.90 2.70 77.05
C LEU A 62 20.53 3.23 75.67
N THR A 63 19.31 3.74 75.52
CA THR A 63 18.86 4.47 74.33
C THR A 63 18.87 5.96 74.63
N VAL A 64 19.61 6.73 73.84
CA VAL A 64 19.78 8.18 73.97
C VAL A 64 19.34 8.84 72.67
N HIS A 65 18.52 9.88 72.80
CA HIS A 65 18.12 10.74 71.70
C HIS A 65 18.99 12.00 71.70
N VAL A 66 19.57 12.33 70.55
CA VAL A 66 20.37 13.54 70.33
C VAL A 66 19.81 14.22 69.07
N GLY A 67 18.99 15.26 69.26
CA GLY A 67 18.19 15.82 68.16
C GLY A 67 17.24 14.78 67.57
N ASP A 68 17.34 14.54 66.25
CA ASP A 68 16.58 13.53 65.51
C ASP A 68 17.26 12.14 65.49
N GLU A 69 18.48 12.04 66.02
CA GLU A 69 19.23 10.80 66.04
C GLU A 69 18.94 9.98 67.30
N VAL A 70 18.91 8.65 67.14
CA VAL A 70 18.69 7.69 68.22
C VAL A 70 19.89 6.76 68.30
N LEU A 71 20.58 6.81 69.43
CA LEU A 71 21.74 5.97 69.73
C LEU A 71 21.36 4.94 70.78
N THR A 72 21.58 3.67 70.48
CA THR A 72 21.37 2.57 71.43
C THR A 72 22.68 1.84 71.62
N PHE A 73 23.13 1.72 72.87
CA PHE A 73 24.35 1.00 73.20
C PHE A 73 24.22 0.25 74.52
N PRO A 74 24.88 -0.91 74.65
CA PRO A 74 24.87 -1.69 75.87
C PRO A 74 25.70 -0.97 76.96
N ILE A 75 25.25 -1.06 78.21
CA ILE A 75 25.94 -0.55 79.40
C ILE A 75 25.92 -1.58 80.53
N MET A 76 26.99 -1.60 81.33
CA MET A 76 27.10 -2.39 82.56
C MET A 76 26.87 -1.49 83.77
N ILE A 77 25.83 -1.78 84.54
CA ILE A 77 25.51 -1.04 85.76
C ILE A 77 26.20 -1.74 86.91
N ALA A 78 27.27 -1.15 87.44
CA ALA A 78 28.06 -1.70 88.55
C ALA A 78 28.50 -0.56 89.49
N ASP A 79 28.68 -0.88 90.77
CA ASP A 79 29.04 0.13 91.77
C ASP A 79 30.43 0.72 91.48
N GLY A 80 30.55 2.04 91.64
CA GLY A 80 31.77 2.79 91.32
C GLY A 80 32.06 3.02 89.83
N TYR A 81 31.18 2.60 88.91
CA TYR A 81 31.39 2.81 87.47
C TYR A 81 30.96 4.22 87.05
N THR A 82 31.78 4.86 86.21
CA THR A 82 31.35 6.01 85.39
C THR A 82 30.61 5.53 84.14
N LEU A 83 29.83 6.41 83.49
CA LEU A 83 29.15 6.05 82.24
C LEU A 83 30.13 5.54 81.16
N GLY A 84 31.32 6.14 81.06
CA GLY A 84 32.35 5.68 80.12
C GLY A 84 32.81 4.25 80.42
N GLN A 85 33.08 3.94 81.69
CA GLN A 85 33.46 2.59 82.13
C GLN A 85 32.32 1.58 81.94
N ALA A 86 31.07 2.00 82.17
CA ALA A 86 29.88 1.18 81.96
C ALA A 86 29.69 0.79 80.49
N VAL A 87 29.93 1.72 79.56
CA VAL A 87 29.86 1.49 78.12
C VAL A 87 31.04 0.62 77.66
N ASP A 88 32.26 0.92 78.09
CA ASP A 88 33.47 0.20 77.68
C ASP A 88 33.45 -1.27 78.13
N GLU A 89 32.98 -1.53 79.35
CA GLU A 89 32.88 -2.89 79.89
C GLU A 89 31.79 -3.71 79.17
N ALA A 90 30.64 -3.09 78.88
CA ALA A 90 29.56 -3.74 78.15
C ALA A 90 29.94 -4.02 76.68
N ALA A 91 30.60 -3.06 76.03
CA ALA A 91 31.15 -3.22 74.69
C ALA A 91 32.19 -4.35 74.61
N SER A 92 33.04 -4.47 75.64
CA SER A 92 34.00 -5.57 75.78
C SER A 92 33.34 -6.93 76.01
N ALA A 93 32.24 -6.98 76.76
CA ALA A 93 31.45 -8.19 77.01
C ALA A 93 30.72 -8.70 75.75
N GLU A 94 30.31 -7.80 74.85
CA GLU A 94 29.69 -8.16 73.55
C GLU A 94 30.70 -8.34 72.41
N GLY A 95 31.98 -8.07 72.66
CA GLY A 95 33.06 -8.19 71.67
C GLY A 95 33.04 -7.11 70.58
N VAL A 96 32.24 -6.05 70.74
CA VAL A 96 32.11 -4.95 69.78
C VAL A 96 32.85 -3.75 70.32
N ARG A 97 33.95 -3.34 69.66
CA ARG A 97 34.66 -2.13 70.10
C ARG A 97 33.90 -0.91 69.61
N PRO A 98 33.78 0.17 70.42
CA PRO A 98 33.15 1.42 69.98
C PRO A 98 33.72 1.97 68.67
N HIS A 99 35.02 1.75 68.42
CA HIS A 99 35.69 2.14 67.18
C HIS A 99 35.12 1.45 65.93
N ASP A 100 34.67 0.20 66.04
CA ASP A 100 34.07 -0.54 64.92
C ASP A 100 32.68 0.02 64.55
N LEU A 101 31.95 0.53 65.54
CA LEU A 101 30.63 1.13 65.38
C LEU A 101 30.70 2.49 64.67
N PHE A 102 31.68 3.32 65.04
CA PHE A 102 31.98 4.57 64.32
C PHE A 102 32.45 4.32 62.89
N ARG A 103 33.26 3.28 62.66
CA ARG A 103 33.70 2.91 61.30
C ARG A 103 32.52 2.47 60.44
N LEU A 104 31.63 1.63 60.97
CA LEU A 104 30.40 1.20 60.30
C LEU A 104 29.49 2.39 59.96
N LEU A 105 29.35 3.37 60.85
CA LEU A 105 28.58 4.58 60.57
C LEU A 105 29.16 5.40 59.41
N GLN A 106 30.48 5.56 59.36
CA GLN A 106 31.16 6.24 58.24
C GLN A 106 31.00 5.47 56.92
N GLU A 107 31.11 4.14 56.96
CA GLU A 107 30.87 3.27 55.79
C GLU A 107 29.43 3.41 55.27
N VAL A 108 28.43 3.40 56.16
CA VAL A 108 27.02 3.59 55.80
C VAL A 108 26.76 4.98 55.21
N GLN A 109 27.38 6.04 55.75
CA GLN A 109 27.28 7.38 55.18
C GLN A 109 27.93 7.46 53.79
N GLY A 110 29.08 6.81 53.60
CA GLY A 110 29.74 6.70 52.30
C GLY A 110 28.85 5.99 51.27
N VAL A 111 28.28 4.85 51.63
CA VAL A 111 27.35 4.10 50.78
C VAL A 111 26.12 4.93 50.44
N ARG A 112 25.56 5.69 51.40
CA ARG A 112 24.43 6.58 51.13
C ARG A 112 24.76 7.65 50.09
N ALA A 113 25.92 8.29 50.21
CA ALA A 113 26.37 9.28 49.25
C ALA A 113 26.61 8.68 47.85
N ASP A 114 27.13 7.44 47.79
CA ASP A 114 27.26 6.69 46.54
C ASP A 114 25.90 6.39 45.91
N VAL A 115 24.91 5.97 46.70
CA VAL A 115 23.54 5.70 46.22
C VAL A 115 22.88 6.96 45.67
N GLU A 116 23.02 8.10 46.35
CA GLU A 116 22.49 9.39 45.86
C GLU A 116 23.16 9.81 44.54
N ARG A 117 24.49 9.64 44.41
CA ARG A 117 25.20 9.87 43.14
C ARG A 117 24.76 8.93 42.02
N MET A 118 24.56 7.65 42.32
CA MET A 118 24.05 6.67 41.36
C MET A 118 22.65 7.04 40.91
N ALA A 119 21.76 7.39 41.83
CA ALA A 119 20.39 7.79 41.51
C ALA A 119 20.37 9.01 40.57
N SER A 120 21.21 10.02 40.83
CA SER A 120 21.36 11.17 39.92
C SER A 120 21.86 10.72 38.53
N THR A 121 22.93 9.93 38.48
CA THR A 121 23.54 9.48 37.22
C THR A 121 22.56 8.67 36.37
N VAL A 122 21.81 7.76 37.01
CA VAL A 122 20.77 6.96 36.34
C VAL A 122 19.63 7.85 35.86
N GLY A 123 19.21 8.83 36.66
CA GLY A 123 18.17 9.79 36.27
C GLY A 123 18.57 10.60 35.04
N ASP A 124 19.79 11.13 35.03
CA ASP A 124 20.33 11.91 33.91
C ASP A 124 20.47 11.05 32.65
N THR A 125 21.00 9.84 32.79
CA THR A 125 21.15 8.90 31.66
C THR A 125 19.79 8.48 31.09
N ALA A 126 18.81 8.18 31.94
CA ALA A 126 17.46 7.81 31.51
C ALA A 126 16.76 8.98 30.79
N ARG A 127 16.99 10.21 31.27
CA ARG A 127 16.49 11.43 30.64
C ARG A 127 17.11 11.63 29.26
N GLU A 128 18.43 11.56 29.15
CA GLU A 128 19.15 11.74 27.88
C GLU A 128 18.75 10.66 26.85
N ALA A 129 18.63 9.41 27.29
CA ALA A 129 18.14 8.32 26.45
C ALA A 129 16.70 8.58 25.97
N GLY A 130 15.83 9.10 26.83
CA GLY A 130 14.46 9.47 26.48
C GLY A 130 14.39 10.63 25.48
N GLU A 131 15.20 11.68 25.67
CA GLU A 131 15.28 12.82 24.75
C GLU A 131 15.85 12.40 23.38
N THR A 132 16.85 11.52 23.37
CA THR A 132 17.43 10.94 22.15
C THR A 132 16.40 10.08 21.40
N ALA A 133 15.73 9.17 22.10
CA ALA A 133 14.71 8.30 21.50
C ALA A 133 13.55 9.10 20.92
N LYS A 134 13.11 10.15 21.63
CA LYS A 134 12.07 11.06 21.14
C LYS A 134 12.51 11.76 19.86
N THR A 135 13.72 12.32 19.84
CA THR A 135 14.25 13.03 18.66
C THR A 135 14.33 12.10 17.45
N GLN A 136 14.86 10.89 17.63
CA GLN A 136 14.94 9.89 16.57
C GLN A 136 13.56 9.46 16.06
N PHE A 137 12.59 9.32 16.96
CA PHE A 137 11.22 8.98 16.58
C PHE A 137 10.57 10.11 15.77
N ASP A 138 10.70 11.36 16.23
CA ASP A 138 10.16 12.54 15.55
C ASP A 138 10.78 12.71 14.15
N GLU A 139 12.11 12.55 14.03
CA GLU A 139 12.81 12.57 12.74
C GLU A 139 12.34 11.44 11.81
N HIS A 140 12.17 10.22 12.33
CA HIS A 140 11.69 9.10 11.54
C HIS A 140 10.26 9.32 11.04
N CYS A 141 9.36 9.81 11.89
CA CYS A 141 8.01 10.16 11.51
C CYS A 141 7.98 11.26 10.44
N GLN A 142 8.83 12.28 10.57
CA GLN A 142 8.93 13.35 9.60
C GLN A 142 9.40 12.82 8.22
N GLN A 143 10.43 11.98 8.20
CA GLN A 143 10.92 11.35 6.96
C GLN A 143 9.85 10.48 6.30
N GLN A 144 9.09 9.70 7.09
CA GLN A 144 7.99 8.89 6.54
C GLN A 144 6.86 9.76 5.96
N LEU A 145 6.52 10.88 6.60
CA LEU A 145 5.52 11.81 6.09
C LEU A 145 5.96 12.49 4.80
N GLU A 146 7.23 12.87 4.70
CA GLU A 146 7.81 13.43 3.47
C GLU A 146 7.75 12.41 2.33
N GLN A 147 8.18 11.17 2.57
CA GLN A 147 8.10 10.09 1.58
C GLN A 147 6.66 9.80 1.14
N LEU A 148 5.70 9.74 2.08
CA LEU A 148 4.29 9.57 1.76
C LEU A 148 3.74 10.74 0.93
N GLY A 149 4.18 11.96 1.20
CA GLY A 149 3.84 13.14 0.41
C GLY A 149 4.35 13.08 -1.02
N GLU A 150 5.56 12.58 -1.24
CA GLU A 150 6.13 12.36 -2.58
C GLU A 150 5.37 11.27 -3.34
N ILE A 151 5.07 10.15 -2.68
CA ILE A 151 4.29 9.06 -3.25
C ILE A 151 2.90 9.56 -3.66
N LEU A 152 2.23 10.33 -2.79
CA LEU A 152 0.91 10.89 -3.09
C LEU A 152 0.94 11.78 -4.33
N ARG A 153 1.92 12.70 -4.43
CA ARG A 153 2.10 13.53 -5.63
C ARG A 153 2.34 12.71 -6.89
N SER A 154 3.18 11.67 -6.80
CA SER A 154 3.44 10.79 -7.94
C SER A 154 2.18 10.05 -8.38
N VAL A 155 1.34 9.62 -7.45
CA VAL A 155 0.05 8.96 -7.74
C VAL A 155 -0.93 9.94 -8.37
N GLU A 156 -1.02 11.18 -7.88
CA GLU A 156 -1.86 12.21 -8.48
C GLU A 156 -1.45 12.52 -9.92
N GLN A 157 -0.15 12.66 -10.19
CA GLN A 157 0.36 12.85 -11.54
C GLN A 157 0.04 11.67 -12.47
N ALA A 158 0.21 10.44 -11.98
CA ALA A 158 -0.12 9.24 -12.75
C ALA A 158 -1.63 9.14 -13.04
N ARG A 159 -2.47 9.52 -12.07
CA ARG A 159 -3.92 9.60 -12.24
C ARG A 159 -4.28 10.58 -13.34
N ASP A 160 -3.75 11.80 -13.29
CA ASP A 160 -4.07 12.85 -14.27
C ASP A 160 -3.61 12.47 -15.68
N ALA A 161 -2.43 11.87 -15.81
CA ALA A 161 -1.95 11.32 -17.08
C ALA A 161 -2.86 10.20 -17.62
N THR A 162 -3.36 9.33 -16.73
CA THR A 162 -4.30 8.26 -17.08
C THR A 162 -5.63 8.84 -17.55
N THR A 163 -6.18 9.82 -16.85
CA THR A 163 -7.41 10.52 -17.26
C THR A 163 -7.27 11.14 -18.64
N SER A 164 -6.18 11.87 -18.89
CA SER A 164 -5.91 12.45 -20.22
C SER A 164 -5.79 11.38 -21.31
N THR A 165 -5.20 10.22 -21.01
CA THR A 165 -5.12 9.10 -21.96
C THR A 165 -6.50 8.51 -22.24
N VAL A 166 -7.34 8.34 -21.22
CA VAL A 166 -8.70 7.84 -21.37
C VAL A 166 -9.55 8.79 -22.21
N ASP A 167 -9.43 10.10 -21.99
CA ASP A 167 -10.14 11.11 -22.78
C ASP A 167 -9.74 11.02 -24.26
N ALA A 168 -8.43 10.93 -24.56
CA ALA A 168 -7.92 10.78 -25.91
C ALA A 168 -8.40 9.50 -26.60
N VAL A 169 -8.39 8.36 -25.89
CA VAL A 169 -8.92 7.10 -26.42
C VAL A 169 -10.42 7.19 -26.68
N THR A 170 -11.16 7.87 -25.80
CA THR A 170 -12.61 8.08 -25.97
C THR A 170 -12.89 8.87 -27.25
N GLU A 171 -12.16 9.96 -27.50
CA GLU A 171 -12.26 10.74 -28.73
C GLU A 171 -11.96 9.88 -29.98
N GLN A 172 -10.89 9.09 -29.95
CA GLN A 172 -10.55 8.19 -31.06
C GLN A 172 -11.64 7.14 -31.33
N VAL A 173 -12.26 6.60 -30.29
CA VAL A 173 -13.37 5.64 -30.43
C VAL A 173 -14.59 6.31 -31.07
N GLU A 174 -14.91 7.55 -30.69
CA GLU A 174 -16.00 8.29 -31.31
C GLU A 174 -15.73 8.60 -32.79
N GLU A 175 -14.50 9.00 -33.14
CA GLU A 175 -14.09 9.22 -34.53
C GLU A 175 -14.19 7.94 -35.36
N ALA A 176 -13.69 6.82 -34.83
CA ALA A 176 -13.79 5.52 -35.48
C ALA A 176 -15.26 5.10 -35.69
N ALA A 177 -16.13 5.33 -34.71
CA ALA A 177 -17.56 5.04 -34.82
C ALA A 177 -18.24 5.86 -35.94
N ARG A 178 -17.88 7.14 -36.06
CA ARG A 178 -18.35 8.01 -37.17
C ARG A 178 -17.86 7.49 -38.53
N ALA A 179 -16.59 7.12 -38.63
CA ALA A 179 -16.00 6.56 -39.86
C ALA A 179 -16.70 5.26 -40.28
N VAL A 180 -16.96 4.35 -39.34
CA VAL A 180 -17.71 3.11 -39.61
C VAL A 180 -19.10 3.40 -40.15
N THR A 181 -19.80 4.38 -39.60
CA THR A 181 -21.12 4.78 -40.09
C THR A 181 -21.07 5.33 -41.51
N GLN A 182 -20.08 6.17 -41.83
CA GLN A 182 -19.88 6.66 -43.20
C GLN A 182 -19.57 5.53 -44.18
N HIS A 183 -18.69 4.61 -43.82
CA HIS A 183 -18.38 3.44 -44.65
C HIS A 183 -19.61 2.57 -44.90
N LYS A 184 -20.48 2.40 -43.90
CA LYS A 184 -21.73 1.67 -44.06
C LYS A 184 -22.65 2.34 -45.10
N ILE A 185 -22.81 3.66 -45.04
CA ILE A 185 -23.61 4.43 -46.01
C ILE A 185 -23.04 4.26 -47.43
N ILE A 186 -21.71 4.36 -47.58
CA ILE A 186 -21.04 4.19 -48.87
C ILE A 186 -21.25 2.77 -49.41
N ALA A 187 -21.12 1.75 -48.56
CA ALA A 187 -21.32 0.35 -48.95
C ALA A 187 -22.78 0.08 -49.39
N GLU A 188 -23.76 0.63 -48.68
CA GLU A 188 -25.17 0.54 -49.08
C GLU A 188 -25.43 1.24 -50.41
N GLY A 189 -24.86 2.44 -50.63
CA GLY A 189 -24.94 3.14 -51.90
C GLY A 189 -24.29 2.38 -53.06
N ALA A 190 -23.12 1.80 -52.85
CA ALA A 190 -22.43 0.98 -53.85
C ALA A 190 -23.23 -0.27 -54.22
N LYS A 191 -23.85 -0.93 -53.23
CA LYS A 191 -24.74 -2.06 -53.46
C LYS A 191 -25.93 -1.67 -54.34
N ASN A 192 -26.62 -0.58 -54.01
CA ASN A 192 -27.77 -0.12 -54.80
C ASN A 192 -27.37 0.19 -56.26
N ASN A 193 -26.21 0.81 -56.47
CA ASN A 193 -25.71 1.08 -57.82
C ASN A 193 -25.39 -0.20 -58.60
N LEU A 194 -24.83 -1.22 -57.94
CA LEU A 194 -24.60 -2.53 -58.56
C LEU A 194 -25.91 -3.21 -58.94
N ASP A 195 -26.93 -3.14 -58.08
CA ASP A 195 -28.26 -3.71 -58.38
C ASP A 195 -28.88 -3.02 -59.61
N VAL A 196 -28.76 -1.70 -59.72
CA VAL A 196 -29.20 -0.93 -60.90
C VAL A 196 -28.42 -1.33 -62.16
N MET A 197 -27.09 -1.45 -62.06
CA MET A 197 -26.27 -1.87 -63.19
C MET A 197 -26.58 -3.29 -63.64
N ALA A 198 -26.85 -4.20 -62.71
CA ALA A 198 -27.28 -5.57 -63.02
C ALA A 198 -28.60 -5.57 -63.80
N ALA A 199 -29.58 -4.76 -63.39
CA ALA A 199 -30.85 -4.62 -64.11
C ALA A 199 -30.66 -4.04 -65.53
N TYR A 200 -29.77 -3.04 -65.70
CA TYR A 200 -29.44 -2.50 -67.02
C TYR A 200 -28.78 -3.54 -67.91
N LEU A 201 -27.85 -4.35 -67.36
CA LEU A 201 -27.19 -5.42 -68.10
C LEU A 201 -28.19 -6.47 -68.58
N GLU A 202 -29.12 -6.89 -67.71
CA GLU A 202 -30.19 -7.83 -68.07
C GLU A 202 -31.07 -7.26 -69.19
N SER A 203 -31.47 -5.99 -69.08
CA SER A 203 -32.25 -5.33 -70.12
C SER A 203 -31.50 -5.22 -71.45
N ALA A 204 -30.19 -4.96 -71.42
CA ALA A 204 -29.35 -4.90 -72.61
C ALA A 204 -29.22 -6.29 -73.27
N GLN A 205 -29.02 -7.34 -72.48
CA GLN A 205 -28.97 -8.73 -72.96
C GLN A 205 -30.29 -9.16 -73.61
N GLU A 206 -31.43 -8.78 -73.03
CA GLU A 206 -32.74 -9.09 -73.64
C GLU A 206 -32.95 -8.31 -74.95
N ALA A 207 -32.49 -7.06 -75.03
CA ALA A 207 -32.52 -6.29 -76.26
C ALA A 207 -31.63 -6.92 -77.35
N GLU A 208 -30.41 -7.36 -76.99
CA GLU A 208 -29.51 -8.08 -77.88
C GLU A 208 -30.15 -9.38 -78.38
N ARG A 209 -30.76 -10.17 -77.49
CA ARG A 209 -31.47 -11.41 -77.85
C ARG A 209 -32.59 -11.14 -78.86
N LYS A 210 -33.39 -10.09 -78.65
CA LYS A 210 -34.45 -9.68 -79.59
C LYS A 210 -33.88 -9.22 -80.94
N ALA A 211 -32.79 -8.46 -80.92
CA ALA A 211 -32.12 -8.03 -82.14
C ALA A 211 -31.57 -9.21 -82.94
N GLN A 212 -30.98 -10.21 -82.26
CA GLN A 212 -30.50 -11.43 -82.88
C GLN A 212 -31.65 -12.22 -83.52
N GLN A 213 -32.76 -12.42 -82.81
CA GLN A 213 -33.96 -13.08 -83.36
C GLN A 213 -34.51 -12.36 -84.61
N ALA A 214 -34.54 -11.02 -84.58
CA ALA A 214 -34.96 -10.22 -85.73
C ALA A 214 -34.00 -10.37 -86.91
N SER A 215 -32.69 -10.42 -86.65
CA SER A 215 -31.66 -10.67 -87.66
C SER A 215 -31.83 -12.05 -88.30
N ASP A 216 -31.99 -13.10 -87.51
CA ASP A 216 -32.19 -14.47 -88.00
C ASP A 216 -33.44 -14.56 -88.89
N THR A 217 -34.53 -13.92 -88.45
CA THR A 217 -35.77 -13.82 -89.24
C THR A 217 -35.54 -13.09 -90.57
N ALA A 218 -34.80 -11.97 -90.54
CA ALA A 218 -34.51 -11.21 -91.76
C ALA A 218 -33.66 -12.02 -92.75
N VAL A 219 -32.69 -12.79 -92.26
CA VAL A 219 -31.89 -13.71 -93.08
C VAL A 219 -32.77 -14.78 -93.72
N GLU A 220 -33.71 -15.37 -92.98
CA GLU A 220 -34.66 -16.35 -93.51
C GLU A 220 -35.55 -15.75 -94.61
N VAL A 221 -36.12 -14.56 -94.37
CA VAL A 221 -36.94 -13.84 -95.36
C VAL A 221 -36.14 -13.50 -96.61
N ALA A 222 -34.89 -13.05 -96.45
CA ALA A 222 -34.00 -12.77 -97.57
C ALA A 222 -33.70 -14.03 -98.39
N ALA A 223 -33.47 -15.16 -97.74
CA ALA A 223 -33.25 -16.45 -98.41
C ALA A 223 -34.50 -16.91 -99.18
N GLN A 224 -35.69 -16.84 -98.56
CA GLN A 224 -36.96 -17.17 -99.22
C GLN A 224 -37.23 -16.25 -100.42
N THR A 225 -36.95 -14.96 -100.28
CA THR A 225 -37.09 -13.96 -101.35
C THR A 225 -36.13 -14.26 -102.50
N GLY A 226 -34.87 -14.57 -102.20
CA GLY A 226 -33.86 -14.98 -103.18
C GLY A 226 -34.31 -16.19 -103.98
N ALA A 227 -34.79 -17.25 -103.31
CA ALA A 227 -35.34 -18.43 -103.97
C ALA A 227 -36.57 -18.11 -104.86
N GLY A 228 -37.43 -17.19 -104.41
CA GLY A 228 -38.56 -16.69 -105.19
C GLY A 228 -38.13 -15.95 -106.46
N ILE A 229 -37.12 -15.08 -106.36
CA ILE A 229 -36.53 -14.37 -107.50
C ILE A 229 -35.90 -15.36 -108.48
N ASP A 230 -35.10 -16.31 -108.00
CA ASP A 230 -34.48 -17.34 -108.85
C ASP A 230 -35.55 -18.14 -109.61
N GLY A 231 -36.63 -18.52 -108.93
CA GLY A 231 -37.78 -19.18 -109.55
C GLY A 231 -38.48 -18.31 -110.62
N ALA A 232 -38.61 -17.00 -110.38
CA ALA A 232 -39.16 -16.07 -111.36
C ALA A 232 -38.25 -15.91 -112.59
N VAL A 233 -36.93 -15.81 -112.38
CA VAL A 233 -35.91 -15.75 -113.45
C VAL A 233 -35.96 -17.00 -114.32
N GLN A 234 -36.09 -18.20 -113.72
CA GLN A 234 -36.24 -19.44 -114.47
C GLN A 234 -37.51 -19.47 -115.33
N ARG A 235 -38.64 -18.97 -114.81
CA ARG A 235 -39.90 -18.86 -115.58
C ARG A 235 -39.78 -17.87 -116.73
N LEU A 236 -39.16 -16.71 -116.50
CA LEU A 236 -38.89 -15.73 -117.56
C LEU A 236 -38.00 -16.32 -118.66
N SER A 237 -36.93 -17.02 -118.27
CA SER A 237 -36.04 -17.71 -119.23
C SER A 237 -36.79 -18.76 -120.04
N ALA A 238 -37.71 -19.51 -119.41
CA ALA A 238 -38.56 -20.48 -120.10
C ALA A 238 -39.54 -19.81 -121.08
N LEU A 239 -40.15 -18.68 -120.69
CA LEU A 239 -41.02 -17.88 -121.54
C LEU A 239 -40.24 -17.30 -122.73
N GLU A 240 -39.05 -16.75 -122.51
CA GLU A 240 -38.17 -16.23 -123.57
C GLU A 240 -37.87 -17.32 -124.61
N LYS A 241 -37.55 -18.53 -124.15
CA LYS A 241 -37.35 -19.70 -125.03
C LYS A 241 -38.63 -20.06 -125.82
N GLN A 242 -39.80 -19.99 -125.19
CA GLN A 242 -41.08 -20.23 -125.87
C GLN A 242 -41.36 -19.16 -126.93
N VAL A 243 -41.14 -17.89 -126.62
CA VAL A 243 -41.30 -16.76 -127.54
C VAL A 243 -40.36 -16.90 -128.73
N GLY A 244 -39.08 -17.22 -128.52
CA GLY A 244 -38.15 -17.49 -129.64
C GLY A 244 -38.60 -18.67 -130.51
N GLY A 245 -39.21 -19.70 -129.92
CA GLY A 245 -39.83 -20.78 -130.66
C GLY A 245 -41.06 -20.36 -131.47
N ILE A 246 -41.85 -19.39 -130.98
CA ILE A 246 -42.96 -18.79 -131.75
C ILE A 246 -42.41 -17.96 -132.90
N ASP A 247 -41.40 -17.12 -132.64
CA ASP A 247 -40.77 -16.25 -133.63
C ASP A 247 -40.25 -17.08 -134.83
N SER A 248 -39.50 -18.16 -134.55
CA SER A 248 -39.03 -19.09 -135.60
C SER A 248 -40.16 -19.75 -136.41
N LYS A 249 -41.32 -20.01 -135.79
CA LYS A 249 -42.50 -20.58 -136.48
C LYS A 249 -43.22 -19.54 -137.33
N VAL A 250 -43.27 -18.29 -136.86
CA VAL A 250 -43.82 -17.17 -137.63
C VAL A 250 -42.92 -16.91 -138.83
N GLU A 251 -41.60 -16.92 -138.65
CA GLU A 251 -40.63 -16.77 -139.73
C GLU A 251 -40.75 -17.90 -140.76
N ASP A 252 -40.82 -19.17 -140.32
CA ASP A 252 -41.07 -20.33 -141.21
C ASP A 252 -42.42 -20.20 -141.95
N ALA A 253 -43.48 -19.77 -141.25
CA ALA A 253 -44.78 -19.53 -141.87
C ALA A 253 -44.72 -18.40 -142.90
N PHE A 254 -43.98 -17.34 -142.63
CA PHE A 254 -43.79 -16.21 -143.54
C PHE A 254 -43.01 -16.63 -144.80
N VAL A 255 -41.94 -17.41 -144.63
CA VAL A 255 -41.19 -18.01 -145.75
C VAL A 255 -42.09 -18.92 -146.60
N ARG A 256 -42.93 -19.75 -145.97
CA ARG A 256 -43.91 -20.57 -146.68
C ARG A 256 -44.98 -19.75 -147.41
N LEU A 257 -45.40 -18.62 -146.84
CA LEU A 257 -46.39 -17.73 -147.43
C LEU A 257 -45.82 -17.03 -148.66
N ILE A 258 -44.57 -16.52 -148.58
CA ILE A 258 -43.83 -16.01 -149.75
C ILE A 258 -43.68 -17.09 -150.82
N ALA A 259 -43.35 -18.33 -150.44
CA ALA A 259 -43.23 -19.43 -151.39
C ALA A 259 -44.57 -19.77 -152.09
N LEU A 260 -45.70 -19.65 -151.38
CA LEU A 260 -47.04 -19.80 -151.95
C LEU A 260 -47.42 -18.63 -152.86
N GLU A 261 -47.04 -17.41 -152.53
CA GLU A 261 -47.29 -16.21 -153.35
C GLU A 261 -46.50 -16.27 -154.66
N ILE A 262 -45.22 -16.68 -154.61
CA ILE A 262 -44.40 -16.94 -155.82
C ILE A 262 -44.96 -18.09 -156.67
N ALA A 263 -45.53 -19.12 -156.03
CA ALA A 263 -46.16 -20.24 -156.75
C ALA A 263 -47.54 -19.87 -157.35
N GLY A 264 -48.20 -18.82 -156.85
CA GLY A 264 -49.49 -18.31 -157.36
C GLY A 264 -49.38 -17.39 -158.57
N GLU A 265 -48.23 -16.74 -158.78
CA GLU A 265 -47.97 -15.87 -159.96
C GLU A 265 -47.51 -16.64 -161.22
N GLY A 266 -47.50 -17.98 -161.18
CA GLY A 266 -46.94 -18.83 -162.25
C GLY A 266 -47.92 -19.52 -163.21
N ASP A 267 -49.22 -19.25 -163.12
CA ASP A 267 -50.26 -19.95 -163.93
C ASP A 267 -51.26 -18.97 -164.60
N GLU A 268 -50.78 -17.83 -165.10
CA GLU A 268 -51.40 -17.06 -166.20
C GLU A 268 -50.70 -17.32 -167.54
#